data_AF-A0A644YB94-F1
#
_entry.id   AF-A0A644YB94-F1
#
_cell.length_a   1.000
_cell.length_b   1.000
_cell.length_c   1.000
_cell.angle_alpha   90.00
_cell.angle_beta   90.00
_cell.angle_gamma   90.00
#
_symmetry.space_group_name_H-M   'P 1'
#
loop_
_entity.id
_entity.type
_entity.pdbx_description
1 polymer ?
#
loop_
_entity_poly.entity_id
_entity_poly.type
_entity_poly.pdbx_seq_one_letter_code
_entity_poly.pdbx_strand_id
1 'polypeptide(L)'
;MEYNNNMNATETIEEMSQDKEVSAAIPSQSPAKAKNEKLEELKARYGGKVYRVGATIEVDDETEKTVEYFFKRPSTGSYDRYVKTTAQGATKALKAFLFDNVTEESKAALEADLEEFPALALSIGEKLLGMLGLSKQTNLKLL
;
A
#
# COMPACT_ATOMS: atom_id res chain seq x y z
N MET A 1 45.91 -20.65 -63.50
CA MET A 1 44.91 -21.13 -62.53
C MET A 1 45.31 -20.55 -61.19
N GLU A 2 45.04 -19.26 -60.98
CA GLU A 2 43.85 -18.72 -60.29
C GLU A 2 43.80 -19.13 -58.82
N TYR A 3 44.05 -18.16 -57.92
CA TYR A 3 43.07 -17.74 -56.92
C TYR A 3 43.24 -16.23 -56.62
N ASN A 4 42.28 -15.48 -57.13
CA ASN A 4 41.80 -14.14 -56.75
C ASN A 4 41.44 -14.08 -55.24
N ASN A 5 41.27 -12.95 -54.55
CA ASN A 5 41.46 -11.53 -54.81
C ASN A 5 41.41 -10.83 -53.44
N ASN A 6 42.29 -9.84 -53.26
CA ASN A 6 42.14 -8.54 -52.58
C ASN A 6 41.01 -8.41 -51.51
N MET A 7 41.25 -8.06 -50.23
CA MET A 7 41.95 -6.88 -49.70
C MET A 7 41.75 -5.64 -50.55
N ASN A 8 40.63 -4.94 -50.35
CA ASN A 8 40.53 -3.55 -50.72
C ASN A 8 40.32 -2.69 -49.47
N ALA A 9 41.30 -1.83 -49.23
CA ALA A 9 41.21 -0.67 -48.39
C ALA A 9 41.18 0.56 -49.32
N THR A 10 40.25 1.47 -49.09
CA THR A 10 40.27 2.93 -49.37
C THR A 10 38.86 3.47 -49.06
N GLU A 11 38.66 4.28 -48.00
CA GLU A 11 38.70 5.76 -48.00
C GLU A 11 37.56 6.37 -48.85
N THR A 12 36.66 7.28 -48.44
CA THR A 12 36.56 8.34 -47.43
C THR A 12 35.04 8.74 -47.38
N ILE A 13 34.40 9.32 -46.36
CA ILE A 13 34.15 10.78 -46.17
C ILE A 13 32.98 10.99 -45.16
N GLU A 14 33.17 12.03 -44.33
CA GLU A 14 32.24 12.94 -43.61
C GLU A 14 31.52 12.56 -42.30
N GLU A 15 31.84 13.42 -41.32
CA GLU A 15 31.09 13.84 -40.14
C GLU A 15 29.58 13.91 -40.34
N MET A 16 28.84 13.58 -39.27
CA MET A 16 27.77 14.44 -38.77
C MET A 16 27.48 14.08 -37.31
N SER A 17 27.77 15.04 -36.44
CA SER A 17 27.36 15.11 -35.05
C SER A 17 25.87 14.82 -34.89
N GLN A 18 25.53 13.95 -33.94
CA GLN A 18 24.26 14.05 -33.24
C GLN A 18 24.46 13.62 -31.79
N ASP A 19 24.44 14.62 -30.94
CA ASP A 19 24.25 14.55 -29.51
C ASP A 19 23.08 13.61 -29.19
N LYS A 20 23.40 12.41 -28.74
CA LYS A 20 22.45 11.58 -27.99
C LYS A 20 23.06 11.32 -26.64
N GLU A 21 22.82 12.32 -25.79
CA GLU A 21 22.74 12.21 -24.35
C GLU A 21 22.28 10.79 -23.98
N VAL A 22 23.23 9.95 -23.56
CA VAL A 22 22.95 8.64 -23.01
C VAL A 22 22.40 8.92 -21.62
N SER A 23 21.12 9.30 -21.58
CA SER A 23 20.35 9.29 -20.35
C SER A 23 20.31 7.84 -19.92
N ALA A 24 21.22 7.50 -19.01
CA ALA A 24 21.14 6.32 -18.19
C ALA A 24 19.80 6.41 -17.44
N ALA A 25 18.76 5.84 -18.04
CA ALA A 25 17.49 5.61 -17.40
C ALA A 25 17.74 4.61 -16.27
N ILE A 26 18.13 5.14 -15.12
CA ILE A 26 17.82 4.57 -13.81
C ILE A 26 16.35 4.13 -13.91
N PRO A 27 16.00 2.85 -13.69
CA PRO A 27 14.61 2.46 -13.59
C PRO A 27 14.06 3.05 -12.29
N SER A 28 13.64 4.31 -12.35
CA SER A 28 12.89 4.98 -11.30
C SER A 28 11.46 4.43 -11.30
N GLN A 29 11.33 3.16 -10.88
CA GLN A 29 10.04 2.65 -10.44
C GLN A 29 9.60 3.49 -9.24
N SER A 30 8.69 4.42 -9.51
CA SER A 30 8.08 5.23 -8.46
C SER A 30 7.45 4.31 -7.41
N PRO A 31 7.63 4.57 -6.10
CA PRO A 31 7.08 3.73 -5.02
C PRO A 31 5.55 3.61 -5.06
N ALA A 32 4.85 4.47 -5.81
CA ALA A 32 3.42 4.41 -6.03
C ALA A 32 2.98 3.26 -6.96
N LYS A 33 3.82 2.84 -7.93
CA LYS A 33 3.45 1.84 -8.94
C LYS A 33 3.50 0.42 -8.37
N ALA A 34 4.59 0.09 -7.69
CA ALA A 34 4.78 -1.19 -7.00
C ALA A 34 3.72 -1.44 -5.90
N LYS A 35 3.27 -0.39 -5.20
CA LYS A 35 2.19 -0.48 -4.20
C LYS A 35 0.83 -0.83 -4.83
N ASN A 36 0.58 -0.38 -6.06
CA ASN A 36 -0.67 -0.63 -6.77
C ASN A 36 -0.70 -2.04 -7.35
N GLU A 37 0.42 -2.51 -7.91
CA GLU A 37 0.58 -3.90 -8.38
C GLU A 37 0.36 -4.90 -7.24
N LYS A 38 0.97 -4.65 -6.07
CA LYS A 38 0.75 -5.49 -4.88
C LYS A 38 -0.71 -5.50 -4.42
N LEU A 39 -1.41 -4.37 -4.52
CA LEU A 39 -2.85 -4.31 -4.22
C LEU A 39 -3.67 -5.11 -5.25
N GLU A 40 -3.32 -5.08 -6.52
CA GLU A 40 -3.98 -5.87 -7.58
C GLU A 40 -3.74 -7.37 -7.39
N GLU A 41 -2.52 -7.79 -7.05
CA GLU A 41 -2.21 -9.18 -6.71
C GLU A 41 -2.98 -9.65 -5.47
N LEU A 42 -3.02 -8.83 -4.41
CA LEU A 42 -3.80 -9.12 -3.22
C LEU A 42 -5.30 -9.17 -3.52
N LYS A 43 -5.81 -8.27 -4.36
CA LYS A 43 -7.20 -8.34 -4.82
C LYS A 43 -7.45 -9.63 -5.59
N ALA A 44 -6.56 -10.06 -6.47
CA ALA A 44 -6.71 -11.34 -7.17
C ALA A 44 -6.72 -12.53 -6.19
N ARG A 45 -5.83 -12.51 -5.18
CA ARG A 45 -5.70 -13.59 -4.18
C ARG A 45 -6.87 -13.65 -3.18
N TYR A 46 -7.43 -12.50 -2.80
CA TYR A 46 -8.48 -12.38 -1.78
C TYR A 46 -9.88 -12.06 -2.38
N GLY A 47 -10.12 -12.36 -3.66
CA GLY A 47 -11.47 -12.27 -4.26
C GLY A 47 -11.98 -10.85 -4.51
N GLY A 48 -11.08 -9.91 -4.77
CA GLY A 48 -11.35 -8.56 -5.29
C GLY A 48 -11.66 -7.50 -4.23
N LYS A 49 -11.78 -7.88 -2.95
CA LYS A 49 -12.27 -7.00 -1.88
C LYS A 49 -11.19 -6.70 -0.83
N VAL A 50 -10.06 -6.18 -1.30
CA VAL A 50 -8.95 -5.68 -0.46
C VAL A 50 -8.87 -4.16 -0.58
N TYR A 51 -8.64 -3.50 0.56
CA TYR A 51 -8.56 -2.06 0.74
C TYR A 51 -7.20 -1.71 1.32
N ARG A 52 -6.63 -0.59 0.85
CA ARG A 52 -5.43 0.00 1.43
C ARG A 52 -5.86 1.05 2.46
N VAL A 53 -5.38 0.93 3.69
CA VAL A 53 -5.60 1.89 4.76
C VAL A 53 -4.24 2.48 5.15
N GLY A 54 -4.07 3.77 4.89
CA GLY A 54 -2.90 4.53 5.30
C GLY A 54 -3.19 5.35 6.56
N ALA A 55 -2.18 5.51 7.41
CA ALA A 55 -2.23 6.37 8.58
C ALA A 55 -0.91 7.13 8.71
N THR A 56 -1.01 8.39 9.13
CA THR A 56 0.13 9.23 9.46
C THR A 56 0.25 9.30 10.97
N ILE A 57 1.45 9.06 11.48
CA ILE A 57 1.79 9.04 12.89
C ILE A 57 2.80 10.15 13.12
N GLU A 58 2.51 11.07 14.03
CA GLU A 58 3.44 12.09 14.49
C GLU A 58 4.34 11.44 15.56
N VAL A 59 5.61 11.22 15.25
CA VAL A 59 6.57 10.54 16.15
C VAL A 59 7.26 11.57 17.08
N ASP A 60 7.52 12.77 16.55
CA ASP A 60 8.14 13.92 17.25
C ASP A 60 7.63 15.23 16.61
N ASP A 61 7.95 16.39 17.23
CA ASP A 61 7.56 17.74 16.76
C ASP A 61 7.92 18.03 15.27
N GLU A 62 8.85 17.27 14.68
CA GLU A 62 9.29 17.45 13.28
C GLU A 62 9.20 16.19 12.40
N THR A 63 8.79 15.02 12.93
CA THR A 63 8.84 13.76 12.17
C THR A 63 7.48 13.06 12.07
N GLU A 64 6.99 12.94 10.83
CA GLU A 64 5.80 12.16 10.49
C GLU A 64 6.18 10.80 9.87
N LYS A 65 5.66 9.71 10.44
CA LYS A 65 5.75 8.36 9.90
C LYS A 65 4.44 8.02 9.19
N THR A 66 4.48 7.81 7.88
CA THR A 66 3.33 7.31 7.12
C THR A 66 3.42 5.79 7.00
N VAL A 67 2.42 5.09 7.54
CA VAL A 67 2.28 3.63 7.45
C VAL A 67 1.07 3.26 6.60
N GLU A 68 1.16 2.14 5.89
CA GLU A 68 0.09 1.64 5.02
C GLU A 68 -0.09 0.14 5.18
N TYR A 69 -1.34 -0.29 5.30
CA TYR A 69 -1.71 -1.70 5.49
C TYR A 69 -2.84 -2.09 4.55
N PHE A 70 -2.93 -3.39 4.27
CA PHE A 70 -3.98 -3.98 3.47
C PHE A 70 -4.98 -4.72 4.36
N PHE A 71 -6.26 -4.44 4.13
CA PHE A 71 -7.38 -5.04 4.86
C PHE A 71 -8.37 -5.65 3.88
N LYS A 72 -8.95 -6.80 4.22
CA LYS A 72 -10.15 -7.28 3.54
C LYS A 72 -11.37 -6.47 3.99
N ARG A 73 -12.45 -6.54 3.20
CA ARG A 73 -13.74 -5.95 3.61
C ARG A 73 -14.14 -6.46 5.01
N PRO A 74 -14.38 -5.57 5.99
CA PRO A 74 -14.88 -6.00 7.28
C PRO A 74 -16.24 -6.69 7.14
N SER A 75 -16.44 -7.77 7.89
CA SER A 75 -17.72 -8.49 7.91
C SER A 75 -18.56 -8.08 9.12
N THR A 76 -19.90 -8.22 8.99
CA THR A 76 -20.83 -7.97 10.10
C THR A 76 -20.52 -8.84 11.32
N GLY A 77 -20.02 -10.07 11.12
CA GLY A 77 -19.63 -10.96 12.23
C GLY A 77 -18.42 -10.45 13.01
N SER A 78 -17.41 -9.89 12.32
CA SER A 78 -16.25 -9.27 12.99
C SER A 78 -16.66 -8.02 13.78
N TYR A 79 -17.58 -7.22 13.23
CA TYR A 79 -18.14 -6.06 13.92
C TYR A 79 -18.98 -6.44 15.16
N ASP A 80 -19.86 -7.43 15.06
CA ASP A 80 -20.64 -7.91 16.21
C ASP A 80 -19.73 -8.39 17.35
N ARG A 81 -18.66 -9.13 17.02
CA ARG A 81 -17.64 -9.54 17.98
C ARG A 81 -16.93 -8.34 18.60
N TYR A 82 -16.53 -7.35 17.79
CA TYR A 82 -15.95 -6.10 18.27
C TYR A 82 -16.84 -5.40 19.29
N VAL A 83 -18.13 -5.22 18.99
CA VAL A 83 -19.10 -4.56 19.89
C VAL A 83 -19.25 -5.34 21.19
N LYS A 84 -19.39 -6.67 21.11
CA LYS A 84 -19.52 -7.54 22.30
C LYS A 84 -18.27 -7.51 23.19
N THR A 85 -17.09 -7.53 22.59
CA THR A 85 -15.82 -7.52 23.34
C THR A 85 -15.45 -6.12 23.82
N THR A 86 -15.97 -5.05 23.21
CA THR A 86 -15.69 -3.66 23.62
C THR A 86 -16.07 -3.41 25.07
N ALA A 87 -17.17 -3.98 25.56
CA ALA A 87 -17.59 -3.88 26.96
C ALA A 87 -16.58 -4.49 27.96
N GLN A 88 -15.74 -5.42 27.51
CA GLN A 88 -14.69 -6.06 28.31
C GLN A 88 -13.32 -5.36 28.15
N GLY A 89 -13.19 -4.43 27.19
CA GLY A 89 -11.97 -3.70 26.92
C GLY A 89 -11.92 -3.19 25.50
N ALA A 90 -12.17 -1.89 25.31
CA ALA A 90 -12.26 -1.25 24.00
C ALA A 90 -10.98 -1.43 23.15
N THR A 91 -9.80 -1.23 23.74
CA THR A 91 -8.52 -1.37 23.02
C THR A 91 -8.26 -2.81 22.56
N LYS A 92 -8.58 -3.80 23.41
CA LYS A 92 -8.41 -5.22 23.07
C LYS A 92 -9.38 -5.65 21.98
N ALA A 93 -10.64 -5.23 22.09
CA ALA A 93 -11.66 -5.49 21.08
C ALA A 93 -11.27 -4.87 19.74
N LEU A 94 -10.76 -3.63 19.76
CA LEU A 94 -10.31 -2.93 18.56
C LEU A 94 -9.13 -3.64 17.91
N LYS A 95 -8.09 -4.00 18.68
CA LYS A 95 -6.94 -4.75 18.15
C LYS A 95 -7.37 -6.09 17.53
N ALA A 96 -8.28 -6.81 18.19
CA ALA A 96 -8.86 -8.04 17.63
C ALA A 96 -9.64 -7.80 16.33
N PHE A 97 -10.43 -6.72 16.26
CA PHE A 97 -11.15 -6.33 15.06
C PHE A 97 -10.21 -6.01 13.89
N LEU A 98 -9.11 -5.31 14.15
CA LEU A 98 -8.10 -5.05 13.12
C LEU A 98 -7.49 -6.35 12.61
N PHE A 99 -7.07 -7.25 13.50
CA PHE A 99 -6.45 -8.51 13.12
C PHE A 99 -7.40 -9.50 12.43
N ASP A 100 -8.69 -9.46 12.77
CA ASP A 100 -9.70 -10.25 12.07
C ASP A 100 -9.83 -9.83 10.59
N ASN A 101 -9.47 -8.59 10.25
CA ASN A 101 -9.69 -7.97 8.94
C ASN A 101 -8.40 -7.61 8.16
N VAL A 102 -7.21 -7.71 8.75
CA VAL A 102 -5.94 -7.44 8.06
C VAL A 102 -5.54 -8.62 7.16
N THR A 103 -4.79 -8.37 6.08
CA THR A 103 -4.15 -9.46 5.31
C THR A 103 -2.92 -10.00 6.02
N GLU A 104 -2.50 -11.21 5.68
CA GLU A 104 -1.36 -11.86 6.35
C GLU A 104 -0.06 -11.07 6.16
N GLU A 105 0.12 -10.45 4.99
CA GLU A 105 1.29 -9.66 4.63
C GLU A 105 1.38 -8.36 5.43
N SER A 106 0.25 -7.77 5.82
CA SER A 106 0.20 -6.56 6.63
C SER A 106 0.08 -6.82 8.12
N LYS A 107 -0.27 -8.05 8.54
CA LYS A 107 -0.52 -8.40 9.94
C LYS A 107 0.69 -8.15 10.83
N ALA A 108 1.87 -8.64 10.44
CA ALA A 108 3.08 -8.53 11.25
C ALA A 108 3.55 -7.07 11.40
N ALA A 109 3.51 -6.30 10.31
CA ALA A 109 3.82 -4.87 10.35
C ALA A 109 2.84 -4.11 11.25
N LEU A 110 1.54 -4.36 11.07
CA LEU A 110 0.49 -3.75 11.89
C LEU A 110 0.68 -4.10 13.36
N GLU A 111 1.03 -5.34 13.71
CA GLU A 111 1.24 -5.73 15.11
C GLU A 111 2.40 -4.97 15.76
N ALA A 112 3.54 -4.87 15.06
CA ALA A 112 4.70 -4.11 15.54
C ALA A 112 4.38 -2.61 15.71
N ASP A 113 3.76 -2.00 14.70
CA ASP A 113 3.38 -0.58 14.76
C ASP A 113 2.28 -0.31 15.81
N LEU A 114 1.42 -1.29 16.13
CA LEU A 114 0.44 -1.17 17.22
C LEU A 114 1.05 -1.34 18.62
N GLU A 115 2.22 -1.99 18.74
CA GLU A 115 2.98 -2.04 20.00
C GLU A 115 3.72 -0.73 20.25
N GLU A 116 4.29 -0.13 19.19
CA GLU A 116 4.97 1.16 19.26
C GLU A 116 3.97 2.33 19.39
N PHE A 117 2.88 2.29 18.63
CA PHE A 117 1.86 3.35 18.54
C PHE A 117 0.45 2.81 18.84
N PRO A 118 0.07 2.60 20.11
CA PRO A 118 -1.22 1.99 20.47
C PRO A 118 -2.44 2.79 19.98
N ALA A 119 -2.30 4.11 19.84
CA ALA A 119 -3.37 4.99 19.32
C ALA A 119 -3.63 4.80 17.82
N LEU A 120 -2.67 4.26 17.06
CA LEU A 120 -2.83 3.96 15.64
C LEU A 120 -4.04 3.05 15.37
N ALA A 121 -4.34 2.15 16.31
CA ALA A 121 -5.50 1.26 16.22
C ALA A 121 -6.82 2.02 16.07
N LEU A 122 -6.94 3.20 16.69
CA LEU A 122 -8.14 4.04 16.62
C LEU A 122 -8.32 4.61 15.21
N SER A 123 -7.27 5.20 14.65
CA SER A 123 -7.31 5.80 13.31
C SER A 123 -7.65 4.76 12.23
N ILE A 124 -7.01 3.59 12.29
CA ILE A 124 -7.28 2.50 11.35
C ILE A 124 -8.68 1.91 11.59
N GLY A 125 -9.04 1.71 12.86
CA GLY A 125 -10.32 1.15 13.27
C GLY A 125 -11.50 2.00 12.83
N GLU A 126 -11.43 3.32 13.02
CA GLU A 126 -12.45 4.27 12.55
C GLU A 126 -12.64 4.16 11.03
N LYS A 127 -11.55 4.03 10.26
CA LYS A 127 -11.62 3.86 8.81
C LYS A 127 -12.35 2.57 8.40
N LEU A 128 -12.08 1.45 9.09
CA LEU A 128 -12.73 0.17 8.84
C LEU A 128 -14.21 0.19 9.27
N LEU A 129 -14.54 0.79 10.41
CA LEU A 129 -15.93 1.00 10.84
C LEU A 129 -16.68 1.91 9.85
N GLY A 130 -16.00 2.92 9.29
CA GLY A 130 -16.56 3.77 8.23
C GLY A 130 -16.95 2.98 6.98
N MET A 131 -16.17 1.96 6.60
CA MET A 131 -16.52 1.07 5.48
C MET A 131 -17.76 0.20 5.75
N LEU A 132 -18.12 0.01 7.03
CA LEU A 132 -19.34 -0.70 7.44
C LEU A 132 -20.58 0.21 7.50
N GLY A 133 -20.44 1.50 7.18
CA GLY A 133 -21.55 2.46 7.18
C GLY A 133 -21.57 3.39 8.39
N LEU A 134 -20.51 3.41 9.23
CA LEU A 134 -20.30 4.46 10.22
C LEU A 134 -19.91 5.76 9.51
N SER A 135 -20.89 6.46 8.93
CA SER A 135 -20.67 7.74 8.25
C SER A 135 -20.78 8.90 9.24
N LYS A 136 -20.00 9.97 9.01
CA LYS A 136 -20.03 11.20 9.84
C LYS A 136 -21.32 12.04 9.65
N GLN A 137 -22.22 11.67 8.72
CA GLN A 137 -23.47 12.37 8.44
C GLN A 137 -24.68 11.45 8.66
N THR A 138 -25.06 11.28 9.91
CA THR A 138 -26.39 10.78 10.26
C THR A 138 -27.25 11.98 10.62
N ASN A 139 -28.10 12.43 9.69
CA ASN A 139 -29.10 13.47 9.98
C ASN A 139 -30.12 12.90 10.97
N LEU A 140 -30.09 13.40 12.21
CA LEU A 140 -31.09 13.13 13.22
C LEU A 140 -32.18 14.20 13.12
N LYS A 141 -33.37 13.84 12.65
CA LYS A 141 -34.57 14.65 12.89
C LYS A 141 -35.24 14.11 14.14
N LEU A 142 -35.25 14.91 15.21
CA LEU A 142 -36.20 14.73 16.29
C LEU A 142 -37.60 14.99 15.70
N LEU A 143 -38.51 14.03 15.83
CA LEU A 143 -39.94 14.24 15.56
C LEU A 143 -40.62 14.79 16.81
#